data_AF-A0A432T332-F1
#
_entry.id   AF-A0A432T332-F1
#
_cell.length_a   1.000
_cell.length_b   1.000
_cell.length_c   1.000
_cell.angle_alpha   90.00
_cell.angle_beta   90.00
_cell.angle_gamma   90.00
#
_symmetry.space_group_name_H-M   'P 1'
#
loop_
_entity.id
_entity.type
_entity.pdbx_description
1 polymer ?
#
loop_
_entity_poly.entity_id
_entity_poly.type
_entity_poly.pdbx_seq_one_letter_code
_entity_poly.pdbx_strand_id
1 'polypeptide(L)'
;MKHNKQRKAFSMLTAIVVIILMASVGAFVMSLSGKMVKTTTTQFQREQAMLLAKSYTEYAIMAVMSNKRNAPSNCLGNITGNALGYDITVNISYIGNIAEVGNCPNILFQAVVTPESPLNIIIDVYVRYQDLDGGNANWITYHKRTLQKI
;
A
#
# COMPACT_ATOMS: atom_id res chain seq x y z
N MET A 1 8.90 -71.05 -26.28
CA MET A 1 8.20 -69.74 -26.21
C MET A 1 8.10 -69.24 -24.77
N LYS A 2 9.10 -68.53 -24.21
CA LYS A 2 9.03 -67.99 -22.82
C LYS A 2 9.62 -66.58 -22.67
N HIS A 3 9.96 -65.91 -23.77
CA HIS A 3 10.72 -64.66 -23.78
C HIS A 3 9.85 -63.38 -23.71
N ASN A 4 8.54 -63.46 -23.99
CA ASN A 4 7.64 -62.29 -24.00
C ASN A 4 7.19 -61.79 -22.61
N LYS A 5 7.45 -62.54 -21.52
CA LYS A 5 6.98 -62.18 -20.17
C LYS A 5 7.83 -61.09 -19.50
N GLN A 6 9.14 -61.10 -19.75
CA GLN A 6 10.12 -60.14 -19.20
C GLN A 6 9.92 -58.71 -19.78
N ARG A 7 9.63 -58.59 -21.08
CA ARG A 7 9.35 -57.30 -21.74
C ARG A 7 8.05 -56.64 -21.26
N LYS A 8 7.02 -57.44 -20.94
CA LYS A 8 5.74 -56.93 -20.42
C LYS A 8 5.88 -56.34 -19.01
N ALA A 9 6.70 -56.95 -18.15
CA ALA A 9 6.96 -56.45 -16.81
C ALA A 9 7.77 -55.14 -16.82
N PHE A 10 8.78 -55.03 -17.69
CA PHE A 10 9.56 -53.80 -17.85
C PHE A 10 8.71 -52.64 -18.38
N SER A 11 7.82 -52.92 -19.35
CA SER A 11 6.89 -51.92 -19.89
C SER A 11 5.88 -51.41 -18.86
N MET A 12 5.42 -52.25 -17.93
CA MET A 12 4.55 -51.79 -16.84
C MET A 12 5.29 -50.91 -15.84
N LEU A 13 6.54 -51.26 -15.49
CA LEU A 13 7.33 -50.49 -14.55
C LEU A 13 7.61 -49.07 -15.07
N THR A 14 7.99 -48.92 -16.33
CA THR A 14 8.22 -47.61 -16.95
C THR A 14 6.95 -46.76 -16.99
N ALA A 15 5.78 -47.37 -17.22
CA ALA A 15 4.51 -46.65 -17.23
C ALA A 15 4.16 -46.09 -15.84
N ILE A 16 4.37 -46.87 -14.78
CA ILE A 16 4.14 -46.42 -13.40
C ILE A 16 5.08 -45.27 -13.04
N VAL A 17 6.36 -45.36 -13.41
CA VAL A 17 7.34 -44.28 -13.17
C VAL A 17 6.92 -42.99 -13.89
N VAL A 18 6.46 -43.07 -15.14
CA VAL A 18 5.98 -41.91 -15.89
C VAL A 18 4.75 -41.28 -15.24
N ILE A 19 3.80 -42.08 -14.73
CA ILE A 19 2.62 -41.58 -14.01
C ILE A 19 3.03 -40.82 -12.74
N ILE A 20 3.98 -41.36 -11.97
CA ILE A 20 4.48 -40.69 -10.75
C ILE A 20 5.17 -39.36 -11.09
N LEU A 21 5.97 -39.33 -12.17
CA LEU A 21 6.60 -38.10 -12.63
C LEU A 21 5.55 -37.06 -13.04
N MET A 22 4.55 -37.45 -13.82
CA MET A 22 3.46 -36.54 -14.21
C MET A 22 2.67 -36.02 -13.00
N ALA A 23 2.41 -36.88 -12.00
CA ALA A 23 1.75 -36.49 -10.76
C ALA A 23 2.59 -35.47 -9.96
N SER A 24 3.91 -35.68 -9.87
CA SER A 24 4.81 -34.76 -9.16
C SER A 24 4.89 -33.38 -9.83
N VAL A 25 4.93 -33.34 -11.16
CA VAL A 25 4.92 -32.09 -11.93
C VAL A 25 3.58 -31.38 -11.76
N GLY A 26 2.46 -32.11 -11.83
CA GLY A 26 1.13 -31.54 -11.60
C GLY A 26 0.99 -30.91 -10.22
N ALA A 27 1.44 -31.61 -9.17
CA ALA A 27 1.42 -31.10 -7.79
C ALA A 27 2.32 -29.84 -7.65
N PHE A 28 3.50 -29.86 -8.27
CA PHE A 28 4.40 -28.70 -8.25
C PHE A 28 3.78 -27.48 -8.93
N VAL A 29 3.22 -27.65 -10.13
CA VAL A 29 2.54 -26.58 -10.87
C VAL A 29 1.38 -26.01 -10.07
N MET A 30 0.56 -26.85 -9.44
CA MET A 30 -0.55 -26.39 -8.61
C MET A 30 -0.07 -25.57 -7.40
N SER A 31 1.01 -26.02 -6.74
CA SER A 31 1.60 -25.28 -5.62
C SER A 31 2.18 -23.93 -6.03
N LEU A 32 2.79 -23.85 -7.22
CA LEU A 32 3.34 -22.62 -7.76
C LEU A 32 2.23 -21.65 -8.16
N SER A 33 1.18 -22.13 -8.83
CA SER A 33 0.01 -21.33 -9.21
C SER A 33 -0.68 -20.73 -8.00
N GLY A 34 -0.87 -21.51 -6.92
CA GLY A 34 -1.44 -20.99 -5.67
C GLY A 34 -0.59 -19.87 -5.05
N LYS A 35 0.74 -20.03 -5.05
CA LYS A 35 1.66 -18.98 -4.58
C LYS A 35 1.63 -17.73 -5.48
N MET A 36 1.63 -17.91 -6.80
CA MET A 36 1.59 -16.80 -7.74
C MET A 36 0.32 -15.96 -7.58
N VAL A 37 -0.85 -16.60 -7.47
CA VAL A 37 -2.14 -15.89 -7.27
C VAL A 37 -2.11 -15.07 -5.98
N LYS A 38 -1.58 -15.62 -4.88
CA LYS A 38 -1.46 -14.88 -3.62
C LYS A 38 -0.49 -13.70 -3.72
N THR A 39 0.66 -13.89 -4.36
CA THR A 39 1.62 -12.80 -4.54
C THR A 39 1.08 -11.70 -5.46
N THR A 40 0.32 -12.05 -6.50
CA THR A 40 -0.28 -11.05 -7.38
C THR A 40 -1.39 -10.27 -6.68
N THR A 41 -2.28 -10.91 -5.91
CA THR A 41 -3.34 -10.20 -5.19
C THR A 41 -2.79 -9.22 -4.15
N THR A 42 -1.80 -9.66 -3.36
CA THR A 42 -1.14 -8.79 -2.36
C THR A 42 -0.39 -7.63 -3.02
N GLN A 43 0.24 -7.86 -4.18
CA GLN A 43 0.85 -6.81 -4.99
C GLN A 43 -0.19 -5.80 -5.48
N PHE A 44 -1.32 -6.25 -6.02
CA PHE A 44 -2.41 -5.36 -6.45
C PHE A 44 -2.93 -4.49 -5.31
N GLN A 45 -3.16 -5.04 -4.11
CA GLN A 45 -3.61 -4.25 -2.96
C GLN A 45 -2.61 -3.16 -2.58
N ARG A 46 -1.30 -3.47 -2.63
CA ARG A 46 -0.24 -2.50 -2.35
C ARG A 46 -0.18 -1.39 -3.39
N GLU A 47 -0.34 -1.73 -4.66
CA GLU A 47 -0.38 -0.75 -5.75
C GLU A 47 -1.61 0.16 -5.63
N GLN A 48 -2.78 -0.40 -5.30
CA GLN A 48 -3.99 0.38 -5.03
C GLN A 48 -3.80 1.32 -3.83
N ALA A 49 -3.20 0.86 -2.73
CA ALA A 49 -2.90 1.70 -1.58
C ALA A 49 -1.93 2.83 -1.93
N MET A 50 -0.93 2.57 -2.78
CA MET A 50 0.01 3.58 -3.27
C MET A 50 -0.69 4.64 -4.14
N LEU A 51 -1.57 4.22 -5.04
CA LEU A 51 -2.35 5.12 -5.89
C LEU A 51 -3.28 6.02 -5.06
N LEU A 52 -3.99 5.44 -4.09
CA LEU A 52 -4.83 6.19 -3.15
C LEU A 52 -3.98 7.17 -2.33
N ALA A 53 -2.83 6.74 -1.81
CA ALA A 53 -1.94 7.65 -1.09
C ALA A 53 -1.50 8.83 -1.97
N LYS A 54 -1.25 8.62 -3.27
CA LYS A 54 -0.90 9.69 -4.20
C LYS A 54 -2.07 10.65 -4.46
N SER A 55 -3.27 10.15 -4.74
CA SER A 55 -4.43 11.02 -4.98
C SER A 55 -4.78 11.85 -3.75
N TYR A 56 -4.71 11.25 -2.55
CA TYR A 56 -4.95 11.97 -1.30
C TYR A 56 -3.84 12.97 -0.96
N THR A 57 -2.57 12.71 -1.34
CA THR A 57 -1.53 13.76 -1.25
C THR A 57 -1.86 14.96 -2.12
N GLU A 58 -2.27 14.74 -3.38
CA GLU A 58 -2.59 15.84 -4.31
C GLU A 58 -3.84 16.61 -3.86
N TYR A 59 -4.86 15.88 -3.38
CA TYR A 59 -6.05 16.49 -2.79
C TYR A 59 -5.70 17.33 -1.55
N ALA A 60 -4.84 16.83 -0.67
CA ALA A 60 -4.41 17.58 0.51
C ALA A 60 -3.64 18.85 0.14
N ILE A 61 -2.74 18.80 -0.85
CA ILE A 61 -2.04 20.00 -1.35
C ILE A 61 -3.06 21.02 -1.85
N MET A 62 -4.00 20.62 -2.70
CA MET A 62 -5.04 21.51 -3.23
C MET A 62 -5.91 22.11 -2.11
N ALA A 63 -6.31 21.29 -1.14
CA ALA A 63 -7.14 21.72 -0.02
C ALA A 63 -6.39 22.72 0.89
N VAL A 64 -5.09 22.52 1.10
CA VAL A 64 -4.26 23.48 1.86
C VAL A 64 -4.02 24.77 1.07
N MET A 65 -3.92 24.70 -0.26
CA MET A 65 -3.81 25.89 -1.12
C MET A 65 -5.11 26.71 -1.17
N SER A 66 -6.27 26.04 -1.11
CA SER A 66 -7.59 26.70 -1.18
C SER A 66 -8.03 27.33 0.15
N ASN A 67 -7.57 26.81 1.28
CA ASN A 67 -7.98 27.32 2.59
C ASN A 67 -7.28 28.64 2.98
N LYS A 68 -8.05 29.61 3.48
CA LYS A 68 -7.53 30.88 4.03
C LYS A 68 -6.90 30.64 5.40
N ARG A 69 -5.59 30.83 5.50
CA ARG A 69 -4.75 30.49 6.67
C ARG A 69 -4.75 31.53 7.79
N ASN A 70 -5.22 32.75 7.49
CA ASN A 70 -5.23 33.88 8.42
C ASN A 70 -6.45 33.93 9.37
N ALA A 71 -7.26 32.87 9.43
CA ALA A 71 -8.39 32.78 10.36
C ALA A 71 -8.12 31.67 11.39
N PRO A 72 -8.37 31.91 12.70
CA PRO A 72 -7.95 31.04 13.81
C PRO A 72 -8.56 29.62 13.82
N SER A 73 -9.47 29.30 12.88
CA SER A 73 -10.17 28.02 12.79
C SER A 73 -10.17 27.38 11.39
N ASN A 74 -9.45 27.94 10.41
CA ASN A 74 -9.57 27.51 9.00
C ASN A 74 -8.38 26.67 8.50
N CYS A 75 -7.49 26.24 9.39
CA CYS A 75 -6.39 25.36 9.03
C CYS A 75 -6.85 23.91 8.90
N LEU A 76 -6.41 23.24 7.83
CA LEU A 76 -6.73 21.84 7.60
C LEU A 76 -5.71 20.95 8.31
N GLY A 77 -6.10 20.32 9.42
CA GLY A 77 -5.20 19.47 10.21
C GLY A 77 -5.17 18.00 9.79
N ASN A 78 -6.33 17.46 9.41
CA ASN A 78 -6.47 16.05 9.02
C ASN A 78 -7.56 15.91 7.94
N ILE A 79 -7.35 15.00 7.00
CA ILE A 79 -8.35 14.53 6.04
C ILE A 79 -8.47 13.02 6.19
N THR A 80 -9.65 12.53 6.57
CA THR A 80 -9.95 11.10 6.65
C THR A 80 -10.89 10.70 5.53
N GLY A 81 -10.72 9.49 5.01
CA GLY A 81 -11.62 8.91 4.01
C GLY A 81 -11.60 7.40 4.05
N ASN A 82 -12.70 6.78 3.61
CA ASN A 82 -12.76 5.34 3.40
C ASN A 82 -13.12 5.08 1.94
N ALA A 83 -12.33 4.27 1.25
CA ALA A 83 -12.57 3.90 -0.14
C ALA A 83 -12.33 2.40 -0.32
N LEU A 84 -13.39 1.66 -0.69
CA LEU A 84 -13.29 0.25 -1.11
C LEU A 84 -12.57 -0.67 -0.10
N GLY A 85 -12.76 -0.45 1.21
CA GLY A 85 -12.10 -1.22 2.27
C GLY A 85 -10.69 -0.75 2.63
N TYR A 86 -10.23 0.36 2.03
CA TYR A 86 -9.02 1.07 2.43
C TYR A 86 -9.43 2.25 3.33
N ASP A 87 -8.84 2.32 4.51
CA ASP A 87 -8.99 3.43 5.44
C ASP A 87 -7.81 4.40 5.26
N ILE A 88 -8.11 5.64 4.89
CA ILE A 88 -7.13 6.66 4.55
C ILE A 88 -7.17 7.76 5.59
N THR A 89 -6.02 8.05 6.18
CA THR A 89 -5.82 9.18 7.10
C THR A 89 -4.68 10.04 6.58
N VAL A 90 -4.94 11.33 6.37
CA VAL A 90 -3.94 12.31 5.93
C VAL A 90 -3.72 13.32 7.03
N ASN A 91 -2.53 13.33 7.61
CA ASN A 91 -2.13 14.32 8.59
C ASN A 91 -1.32 15.42 7.92
N ILE A 92 -1.74 16.66 8.13
CA ILE A 92 -1.07 17.84 7.58
C ILE A 92 -0.43 18.58 8.74
N SER A 93 0.86 18.83 8.60
CA SER A 93 1.68 19.54 9.58
C SER A 93 2.33 20.76 8.95
N TYR A 94 2.37 21.86 9.68
CA TYR A 94 2.81 23.16 9.17
C TYR A 94 4.16 23.57 9.78
N ILE A 95 5.02 24.15 8.94
CA ILE A 95 6.31 24.75 9.30
C ILE A 95 6.40 26.12 8.64
N GLY A 96 6.46 27.18 9.43
CA GLY A 96 6.48 28.54 8.89
C GLY A 96 6.59 29.62 9.96
N ASN A 97 6.44 30.88 9.54
CA ASN A 97 6.38 32.01 10.47
C ASN A 97 4.99 32.04 11.15
N ILE A 98 4.95 32.45 12.42
CA ILE A 98 3.71 32.57 13.21
C ILE A 98 2.65 33.49 12.56
N ALA A 99 3.05 34.49 11.78
CA ALA A 99 2.14 35.38 11.06
C ALA A 99 1.40 34.69 9.90
N GLU A 100 2.01 33.67 9.28
CA GLU A 100 1.46 32.93 8.13
C GLU A 100 0.74 31.64 8.55
N VAL A 101 1.20 31.03 9.66
CA VAL A 101 0.65 29.78 10.20
C VAL A 101 -0.49 30.04 11.18
N GLY A 102 -0.50 31.16 11.88
CA GLY A 102 -1.49 31.45 12.92
C GLY A 102 -1.54 30.36 14.00
N ASN A 103 -2.75 29.92 14.36
CA ASN A 103 -3.02 29.01 15.48
C ASN A 103 -3.48 27.61 15.02
N CYS A 104 -2.95 27.10 13.90
CA CYS A 104 -3.28 25.75 13.42
C CYS A 104 -2.96 24.67 14.48
N PRO A 105 -3.70 23.55 14.53
CA PRO A 105 -3.52 22.52 15.57
C PRO A 105 -2.21 21.71 15.43
N ASN A 106 -1.65 21.60 14.22
CA ASN A 106 -0.49 20.75 13.92
C ASN A 106 0.71 21.59 13.45
N ILE A 107 1.24 22.42 14.34
CA ILE A 107 2.42 23.25 14.08
C ILE A 107 3.65 22.50 14.60
N LEU A 108 4.58 22.20 13.71
CA LEU A 108 5.85 21.57 14.11
C LEU A 108 6.89 22.61 14.50
N PHE A 109 6.86 23.77 13.84
CA PHE A 109 7.77 24.87 14.14
C PHE A 109 7.19 26.21 13.64
N GLN A 110 7.23 27.23 14.49
CA GLN A 110 6.64 28.56 14.25
C GLN A 110 7.62 29.73 14.39
N ALA A 111 8.85 29.48 14.86
CA ALA A 111 9.86 30.52 15.10
C ALA A 111 10.76 30.77 13.87
N VAL A 112 10.18 30.71 12.67
CA VAL A 112 10.91 31.04 11.43
C VAL A 112 11.01 32.56 11.33
N VAL A 113 12.20 33.11 11.60
CA VAL A 113 12.41 34.56 11.83
C VAL A 113 12.44 35.38 10.53
N THR A 114 12.52 34.72 9.38
CA THR A 114 12.56 35.36 8.06
C THR A 114 11.14 35.55 7.50
N PRO A 115 10.62 36.80 7.40
CA PRO A 115 9.25 37.08 6.96
C PRO A 115 8.96 36.68 5.50
N GLU A 116 10.00 36.44 4.69
CA GLU A 116 9.85 35.95 3.30
C GLU A 116 10.02 34.43 3.15
N SER A 117 10.04 33.67 4.25
CA SER A 117 10.09 32.22 4.14
C SER A 117 8.72 31.66 3.73
N PRO A 118 8.62 31.04 2.54
CA PRO A 118 7.39 30.41 2.09
C PRO A 118 7.02 29.28 3.03
N LEU A 119 5.73 29.15 3.26
CA LEU A 119 5.16 28.18 4.17
C LEU A 119 5.51 26.77 3.65
N ASN A 120 5.96 25.90 4.55
CA ASN A 120 6.22 24.51 4.21
C ASN A 120 5.21 23.63 4.93
N ILE A 121 4.71 22.63 4.23
CA ILE A 121 3.81 21.62 4.79
C ILE A 121 4.41 20.24 4.64
N ILE A 122 4.19 19.43 5.66
CA ILE A 122 4.46 18.01 5.65
C ILE A 122 3.10 17.32 5.60
N ILE A 123 2.93 16.49 4.58
CA ILE A 123 1.72 15.69 4.39
C ILE A 123 2.10 14.24 4.61
N ASP A 124 1.49 13.65 5.63
CA ASP A 124 1.63 12.24 5.97
C ASP A 124 0.34 11.51 5.62
N VAL A 125 0.40 10.62 4.63
CA VAL A 125 -0.74 9.80 4.24
C VAL A 125 -0.52 8.37 4.71
N TYR A 126 -1.50 7.87 5.46
CA TYR A 126 -1.58 6.49 5.92
C TYR A 126 -2.77 5.84 5.24
N VAL A 127 -2.51 4.77 4.48
CA VAL A 127 -3.54 3.94 3.87
C VAL A 127 -3.49 2.57 4.51
N ARG A 128 -4.56 2.20 5.22
CA ARG A 128 -4.69 0.94 5.94
C ARG A 128 -5.65 0.03 5.19
N TYR A 129 -5.25 -1.22 5.01
CA TYR A 129 -6.10 -2.24 4.41
C TYR A 129 -5.90 -3.59 5.10
N GLN A 130 -6.90 -4.45 4.98
CA GLN A 130 -6.85 -5.78 5.56
C GLN A 130 -6.09 -6.73 4.64
N ASP A 131 -5.21 -7.53 5.23
CA ASP A 131 -4.59 -8.66 4.55
C ASP A 131 -5.67 -9.69 4.19
N LEU A 132 -5.58 -10.30 3.01
CA LEU A 132 -6.54 -11.29 2.52
C LEU A 132 -6.41 -12.64 3.24
N ASP A 133 -5.23 -12.94 3.80
CA ASP A 133 -4.93 -14.22 4.43
C ASP A 133 -4.79 -14.18 5.96
N GLY A 134 -4.66 -12.98 6.53
CA GLY A 134 -4.78 -12.77 7.96
C GLY A 134 -6.24 -12.56 8.28
N GLY A 135 -6.82 -13.27 9.26
CA GLY A 135 -8.17 -12.97 9.73
C GLY A 135 -8.35 -11.50 10.15
N ASN A 136 -9.51 -11.15 10.70
CA ASN A 136 -10.02 -9.77 10.94
C ASN A 136 -9.11 -8.78 11.74
N ALA A 137 -7.88 -9.15 12.07
CA ALA A 137 -6.94 -8.42 12.91
C ALA A 137 -5.64 -7.93 12.22
N ASN A 138 -5.27 -8.41 11.02
CA ASN A 138 -3.99 -7.99 10.42
C ASN A 138 -4.16 -6.83 9.42
N TRP A 139 -3.96 -5.61 9.92
CA TRP A 139 -4.02 -4.39 9.11
C TRP A 139 -2.63 -4.04 8.60
N ILE A 140 -2.48 -3.99 7.28
CA ILE A 140 -1.26 -3.51 6.63
C ILE A 140 -1.42 -1.99 6.42
N THR A 141 -0.38 -1.23 6.76
CA THR A 141 -0.38 0.22 6.60
C THR A 141 0.69 0.63 5.59
N TYR A 142 0.25 1.28 4.51
CA TYR A 142 1.12 1.99 3.59
C TYR A 142 1.24 3.44 4.05
N HIS A 143 2.47 3.90 4.28
CA HIS A 143 2.77 5.28 4.66
C HIS A 143 3.54 5.99 3.56
N LYS A 144 3.14 7.23 3.25
CA LYS A 144 3.85 8.12 2.35
C LYS A 144 3.93 9.51 2.99
N ARG A 145 5.14 10.05 3.09
CA ARG A 145 5.41 11.42 3.53
C ARG A 145 5.87 12.28 2.35
N THR A 146 5.31 13.47 2.23
CA THR A 146 5.75 14.48 1.26
C THR A 146 5.95 15.82 1.94
N LEU A 147 7.03 16.52 1.62
CA LEU A 147 7.27 17.89 2.01
C LEU A 147 7.01 18.79 0.80
N GLN A 148 6.12 19.76 0.95
CA GLN A 148 5.76 20.70 -0.09
C GLN A 148 5.95 22.14 0.41
N LYS A 149 6.63 22.94 -0.40
CA LYS A 149 6.66 24.39 -0.25
C LYS A 149 5.46 24.98 -0.98
N ILE A 150 4.72 25.85 -0.29
CA ILE A 150 3.43 26.44 -0.74
C ILE A 150 3.42 27.96 -0.59
#